data_AF-K1RKT7-F1
#
_entry.id   AF-K1RKT7-F1
#
_cell.length_a   1.000
_cell.length_b   1.000
_cell.length_c   1.000
_cell.angle_alpha   90.00
_cell.angle_beta   90.00
_cell.angle_gamma   90.00
#
_symmetry.space_group_name_H-M   'P 1'
#
loop_
_entity.id
_entity.type
_entity.pdbx_description
1 polymer ?
#
loop_
_entity_poly.entity_id
_entity_poly.type
_entity_poly.pdbx_seq_one_letter_code
_entity_poly.pdbx_strand_id
1 'polypeptide(L)'
;MTELNKLDINDKIQKVKEVNVTRGHPENIINISTDARYNSSVMFNPKTLGQNASQAFSLAVETNTDRKYILACAVQNKLCWTGAWLRGKGMEVDCLGGHAECTANLSPAALFSEYEMGKDIGIQLGPQDVLVRYVTEDNVAQGAKGVDDAMRALHPLWKVERLADAVHLGQSQFHASNRAVYSDEMFHSKTKEEKKELQMVFGNDLKSRCSMIVIKRYSPSMTETWRK
;
A
#
# COMPACT_ATOMS: atom_id res chain seq x y z
N MET A 1 -9.97 14.34 -9.75
CA MET A 1 -9.37 13.50 -10.81
C MET A 1 -10.02 13.89 -12.14
N THR A 2 -9.23 14.21 -13.16
CA THR A 2 -9.72 14.63 -14.48
C THR A 2 -10.45 13.48 -15.18
N GLU A 3 -11.39 13.79 -16.07
CA GLU A 3 -12.14 12.76 -16.83
C GLU A 3 -11.24 11.87 -17.67
N LEU A 4 -10.18 12.45 -18.25
CA LEU A 4 -9.16 11.73 -19.02
C LEU A 4 -8.53 10.60 -18.20
N ASN A 5 -8.22 10.85 -16.93
CA ASN A 5 -7.59 9.86 -16.06
C ASN A 5 -8.56 8.72 -15.74
N LYS A 6 -9.86 9.02 -15.58
CA LYS A 6 -10.88 7.99 -15.34
C LYS A 6 -11.03 7.07 -16.54
N LEU A 7 -11.00 7.64 -17.75
CA LEU A 7 -11.07 6.86 -18.99
C LEU A 7 -9.82 5.98 -19.17
N ASP A 8 -8.63 6.52 -18.94
CA ASP A 8 -7.39 5.74 -19.04
C ASP A 8 -7.35 4.59 -18.03
N ILE A 9 -7.72 4.86 -16.76
CA ILE A 9 -7.82 3.82 -15.72
C ILE A 9 -8.80 2.72 -16.13
N ASN A 10 -9.97 3.08 -16.66
CA ASN A 10 -10.97 2.10 -17.10
C ASN A 10 -10.46 1.24 -18.27
N ASP A 11 -9.78 1.85 -19.26
CA ASP A 11 -9.09 1.11 -20.33
C ASP A 11 -8.07 0.11 -19.78
N LYS A 12 -7.29 0.49 -18.75
CA LYS A 12 -6.35 -0.45 -18.12
C LYS A 12 -7.07 -1.59 -17.40
N ILE A 13 -8.19 -1.32 -16.73
CA ILE A 13 -8.99 -2.35 -16.07
C ILE A 13 -9.49 -3.38 -17.10
N GLN A 14 -10.02 -2.93 -18.25
CA GLN A 14 -10.47 -3.85 -19.31
C GLN A 14 -9.33 -4.73 -19.82
N LYS A 15 -8.13 -4.17 -20.04
CA LYS A 15 -6.95 -4.95 -20.44
C LYS A 15 -6.59 -6.03 -19.43
N VAL A 16 -6.70 -5.75 -18.13
CA VAL A 16 -6.43 -6.76 -17.10
C VAL A 16 -7.49 -7.86 -17.11
N LYS A 17 -8.78 -7.50 -17.30
CA LYS A 17 -9.87 -8.47 -17.43
C LYS A 17 -9.67 -9.40 -18.63
N GLU A 18 -9.31 -8.87 -19.79
CA GLU A 18 -8.99 -9.66 -20.99
C GLU A 18 -7.83 -10.65 -20.74
N VAL A 19 -6.78 -10.20 -20.06
CA VAL A 19 -5.65 -11.05 -19.68
C VAL A 19 -6.07 -12.16 -18.72
N ASN A 20 -6.93 -11.85 -17.73
CA ASN A 20 -7.48 -12.85 -16.81
C ASN A 20 -8.25 -13.94 -17.56
N VAL A 21 -9.16 -13.56 -18.46
CA VAL A 21 -9.93 -14.49 -19.29
C VAL A 21 -9.00 -15.38 -20.13
N THR A 22 -8.01 -14.77 -20.79
CA THR A 22 -7.03 -15.49 -21.62
C THR A 22 -6.23 -16.52 -20.82
N ARG A 23 -5.97 -16.25 -19.53
CA ARG A 23 -5.26 -17.14 -18.61
C ARG A 23 -6.17 -18.14 -17.89
N GLY A 24 -7.48 -18.13 -18.16
CA GLY A 24 -8.45 -19.01 -17.50
C GLY A 24 -8.76 -18.62 -16.05
N HIS A 25 -8.45 -17.37 -15.65
CA HIS A 25 -8.82 -16.82 -14.35
C HIS A 25 -10.19 -16.13 -14.41
N PRO A 26 -10.88 -15.98 -13.27
CA PRO A 26 -12.10 -15.18 -13.21
C PRO A 26 -11.85 -13.75 -13.69
N GLU A 27 -12.62 -13.31 -14.67
CA GLU A 27 -12.47 -12.01 -15.35
C GLU A 27 -12.34 -10.85 -14.35
N ASN A 28 -13.31 -10.76 -13.45
CA ASN A 28 -13.50 -9.63 -12.55
C ASN A 28 -12.61 -9.67 -11.29
N ILE A 29 -11.89 -10.77 -11.03
CA ILE A 29 -11.05 -10.87 -9.83
C ILE A 29 -9.66 -10.30 -10.12
N ILE A 30 -9.38 -9.13 -9.58
CA ILE A 30 -8.09 -8.45 -9.75
C ILE A 30 -7.49 -8.15 -8.38
N ASN A 31 -6.31 -8.73 -8.12
CA ASN A 31 -5.57 -8.50 -6.89
C ASN A 31 -4.72 -7.25 -7.02
N ILE A 32 -4.59 -6.49 -5.94
CA ILE A 32 -3.90 -5.20 -5.95
C ILE A 32 -2.79 -5.15 -4.91
N SER A 33 -1.80 -4.31 -5.16
CA SER A 33 -0.90 -3.78 -4.16
C SER A 33 -1.21 -2.31 -3.94
N THR A 34 -1.24 -1.90 -2.68
CA THR A 34 -1.50 -0.52 -2.28
C THR A 34 -0.36 -0.02 -1.42
N ASP A 35 -0.01 1.24 -1.64
CA ASP A 35 1.03 1.93 -0.87
C ASP A 35 0.62 3.39 -0.74
N ALA A 36 0.80 3.96 0.45
CA ALA A 36 0.48 5.34 0.76
C ALA A 36 1.75 6.18 0.78
N ARG A 37 1.74 7.27 0.02
CA ARG A 37 2.85 8.22 -0.06
C ARG A 37 2.42 9.57 0.47
N TYR A 38 3.26 10.13 1.33
CA TYR A 38 3.08 11.43 1.95
C TYR A 38 4.07 12.40 1.34
N ASN A 39 3.65 13.64 1.09
CA ASN A 39 4.54 14.67 0.56
C ASN A 39 5.46 15.29 1.64
N SER A 40 6.11 14.42 2.43
CA SER A 40 7.06 14.79 3.46
C SER A 40 8.42 14.19 3.17
N SER A 41 9.48 14.94 3.44
CA SER A 41 10.85 14.45 3.41
C SER A 41 11.25 13.69 4.68
N VAL A 42 10.43 13.73 5.74
CA VAL A 42 10.75 13.13 7.05
C VAL A 42 9.57 12.29 7.55
N MET A 43 9.78 10.96 7.61
CA MET A 43 8.77 10.00 8.09
C MET A 43 8.48 10.08 9.61
N PHE A 44 9.28 10.84 10.36
CA PHE A 44 9.21 10.88 11.81
C PHE A 44 8.56 12.18 12.33
N ASN A 45 7.40 12.06 12.97
CA ASN A 45 6.90 13.09 13.89
C ASN A 45 6.63 12.45 15.26
N PRO A 46 7.43 12.75 16.30
CA PRO A 46 7.26 12.16 17.63
C PRO A 46 6.01 12.64 18.38
N LYS A 47 5.24 13.59 17.83
CA LYS A 47 4.05 14.17 18.45
C LYS A 47 2.98 14.36 17.40
N THR A 48 2.07 13.41 17.24
CA THR A 48 0.97 13.51 16.29
C THR A 48 -0.05 14.57 16.73
N LEU A 49 0.21 15.81 16.36
CA LEU A 49 -0.78 16.86 16.04
C LEU A 49 -0.23 17.59 14.81
N GLY A 50 -0.95 17.49 13.68
CA GLY A 50 -0.46 17.92 12.38
C GLY A 50 0.64 17.00 11.85
N GLN A 51 0.26 15.93 11.12
CA GLN A 51 1.24 15.19 10.31
C GLN A 51 2.02 16.18 9.45
N ASN A 52 3.34 15.99 9.34
CA ASN A 52 4.24 16.86 8.57
C ASN A 52 4.11 16.64 7.05
N ALA A 53 2.87 16.60 6.57
CA ALA A 53 2.50 16.44 5.19
C ALA A 53 1.20 17.22 4.95
N SER A 54 1.14 17.81 3.76
CA SER A 54 -0.02 18.57 3.30
C SER A 54 -0.85 17.77 2.30
N GLN A 55 -0.26 16.72 1.73
CA GLN A 55 -0.87 15.80 0.78
C GLN A 55 -0.44 14.37 1.06
N ALA A 56 -1.37 13.45 0.88
CA ALA A 56 -1.11 12.02 0.82
C ALA A 56 -1.85 11.44 -0.40
N PHE A 57 -1.27 10.42 -1.01
CA PHE A 57 -1.95 9.66 -2.04
C PHE A 57 -1.67 8.17 -1.88
N SER A 58 -2.64 7.35 -2.25
CA SER A 58 -2.48 5.90 -2.33
C SER A 58 -2.87 5.41 -3.72
N LEU A 59 -2.03 4.54 -4.28
CA LEU A 59 -2.25 3.95 -5.59
C LEU A 59 -2.59 2.47 -5.44
N ALA A 60 -3.65 2.03 -6.11
CA ALA A 60 -3.92 0.61 -6.30
C ALA A 60 -3.30 0.15 -7.61
N VAL A 61 -2.32 -0.72 -7.52
CA VAL A 61 -1.62 -1.29 -8.67
C VAL A 61 -1.96 -2.76 -8.80
N GLU A 62 -2.33 -3.21 -9.99
CA GLU A 62 -2.68 -4.60 -10.22
C GLU A 62 -1.47 -5.54 -10.09
N THR A 63 -1.73 -6.75 -9.60
CA THR A 63 -0.70 -7.78 -9.39
C THR A 63 -0.87 -9.00 -10.28
N ASN A 64 -1.90 -9.03 -11.12
CA ASN A 64 -2.25 -10.15 -12.00
C ASN A 64 -1.34 -10.23 -13.24
N THR A 65 -0.85 -9.10 -13.74
CA THR A 65 -0.03 -8.99 -14.95
C THR A 65 1.36 -8.44 -14.65
N ASP A 66 2.27 -8.55 -15.62
CA ASP A 66 3.62 -8.01 -15.53
C ASP A 66 3.66 -6.51 -15.84
N ARG A 67 2.55 -5.92 -16.30
CA ARG A 67 2.45 -4.51 -16.68
C ARG A 67 2.27 -3.58 -15.49
N LYS A 68 1.71 -4.08 -14.39
CA LYS A 68 1.50 -3.33 -13.13
C LYS A 68 0.74 -2.02 -13.37
N TYR A 69 -0.41 -2.12 -14.02
CA TYR A 69 -1.28 -0.97 -14.25
C TYR A 69 -1.84 -0.38 -12.95
N ILE A 70 -1.98 0.94 -12.91
CA ILE A 70 -2.69 1.66 -11.84
C ILE A 70 -4.19 1.58 -12.13
N LEU A 71 -4.95 1.03 -11.18
CA LEU A 71 -6.39 0.81 -11.33
C LEU A 71 -7.25 1.77 -10.49
N ALA A 72 -6.68 2.39 -9.48
CA ALA A 72 -7.36 3.41 -8.68
C ALA A 72 -6.34 4.30 -7.99
N CYS A 73 -6.77 5.51 -7.63
CA CYS A 73 -5.96 6.48 -6.90
C CYS A 73 -6.82 7.23 -5.89
N ALA A 74 -6.46 7.15 -4.62
CA ALA A 74 -7.03 7.98 -3.57
C ALA A 74 -6.07 9.12 -3.24
N VAL A 75 -6.59 10.33 -3.13
CA VAL A 75 -5.81 11.54 -2.82
C VAL A 75 -6.46 12.22 -1.63
N GLN A 76 -5.66 12.48 -0.61
CA GLN A 76 -6.01 13.31 0.53
C GLN A 76 -5.17 14.60 0.47
N ASN A 77 -5.82 15.74 0.33
CA ASN A 77 -5.19 17.03 0.07
C ASN A 77 -5.75 18.10 1.01
N LYS A 78 -4.86 18.77 1.74
CA LYS A 78 -5.18 19.89 2.63
C LYS A 78 -5.01 21.25 1.96
N LEU A 79 -4.38 21.28 0.78
CA LEU A 79 -4.01 22.51 0.09
C LEU A 79 -5.01 22.86 -1.00
N CYS A 80 -5.39 24.13 -1.05
CA CYS A 80 -6.09 24.70 -2.18
C CYS A 80 -5.48 26.05 -2.55
N TRP A 81 -4.92 26.13 -3.76
CA TRP A 81 -4.31 27.35 -4.27
C TRP A 81 -5.34 28.47 -4.44
N THR A 82 -6.49 28.17 -5.05
CA THR A 82 -7.58 29.13 -5.24
C THR A 82 -8.08 29.68 -3.91
N GLY A 83 -8.29 28.82 -2.91
CA GLY A 83 -8.68 29.25 -1.57
C GLY A 83 -7.62 30.12 -0.88
N ALA A 84 -6.34 29.79 -1.05
CA ALA A 84 -5.24 30.61 -0.53
C ALA A 84 -5.19 32.00 -1.19
N TRP A 85 -5.38 32.06 -2.51
CA TRP A 85 -5.45 33.31 -3.27
C TRP A 85 -6.64 34.18 -2.85
N LEU A 86 -7.83 33.59 -2.67
CA LEU A 86 -9.03 34.31 -2.22
C LEU A 86 -8.83 34.89 -0.80
N ARG A 87 -8.24 34.12 0.12
CA ARG A 87 -7.86 34.62 1.46
C ARG A 87 -6.84 35.76 1.40
N GLY A 88 -5.87 35.68 0.48
CA GLY A 88 -4.91 36.76 0.24
C GLY A 88 -5.55 38.08 -0.21
N LYS A 89 -6.75 38.01 -0.80
CA LYS A 89 -7.57 39.19 -1.15
C LYS A 89 -8.45 39.70 0.00
N GLY A 90 -8.35 39.10 1.19
CA GLY A 90 -9.17 39.46 2.35
C GLY A 90 -10.55 38.81 2.37
N MET A 91 -10.84 37.84 1.50
CA MET A 91 -12.10 37.10 1.53
C MET A 91 -12.03 35.97 2.56
N GLU A 92 -13.09 35.83 3.36
CA GLU A 92 -13.25 34.71 4.28
C GLU A 92 -13.73 33.48 3.51
N VAL A 93 -12.82 32.52 3.27
CA VAL A 93 -13.07 31.33 2.45
C VAL A 93 -12.65 30.08 3.18
N ASP A 94 -13.60 29.17 3.36
CA ASP A 94 -13.36 27.82 3.86
C ASP A 94 -13.15 26.82 2.69
N CYS A 95 -12.12 25.98 2.84
CA CYS A 95 -11.57 25.12 1.80
C CYS A 95 -12.09 23.68 1.84
N LEU A 96 -13.03 23.31 2.72
CA LEU A 96 -13.56 21.93 2.77
C LEU A 96 -14.43 21.53 1.56
N GLY A 97 -14.29 22.23 0.41
CA GLY A 97 -15.11 22.11 -0.79
C GLY A 97 -16.00 23.33 -1.06
N GLY A 98 -15.89 24.39 -0.24
CA GLY A 98 -16.81 25.53 -0.21
C GLY A 98 -16.66 26.61 -1.30
N HIS A 99 -15.89 26.35 -2.36
CA HIS A 99 -15.77 27.27 -3.49
C HIS A 99 -15.45 26.54 -4.80
N ALA A 100 -15.71 27.19 -5.94
CA ALA A 100 -15.37 26.65 -7.26
C ALA A 100 -13.87 26.30 -7.34
N GLU A 101 -13.58 25.15 -7.93
CA GLU A 101 -12.21 24.63 -8.10
C GLU A 101 -11.45 24.35 -6.79
N CYS A 102 -12.17 24.16 -5.68
CA CYS A 102 -11.52 23.75 -4.44
C CYS A 102 -10.89 22.36 -4.59
N THR A 103 -9.58 22.28 -4.32
CA THR A 103 -8.82 21.04 -4.41
C THR A 103 -8.56 20.40 -3.04
N ALA A 104 -8.84 21.11 -1.96
CA ALA A 104 -8.71 20.58 -0.61
C ALA A 104 -9.93 19.72 -0.28
N ASN A 105 -9.69 18.50 0.22
CA ASN A 105 -10.72 17.56 0.67
C ASN A 105 -10.55 17.16 2.14
N LEU A 106 -9.52 17.69 2.80
CA LEU A 106 -9.30 17.55 4.23
C LEU A 106 -9.08 18.92 4.87
N SER A 107 -9.47 19.04 6.14
CA SER A 107 -9.14 20.24 6.91
C SER A 107 -7.62 20.31 7.15
N PRO A 108 -7.05 21.50 7.32
CA PRO A 108 -5.61 21.65 7.57
C PRO A 108 -5.10 20.85 8.78
N ALA A 109 -5.94 20.72 9.81
CA ALA A 109 -5.63 19.99 11.04
C ALA A 109 -5.96 18.49 10.98
N ALA A 110 -6.66 18.02 9.94
CA ALA A 110 -7.03 16.60 9.83
C ALA A 110 -5.80 15.70 9.71
N LEU A 111 -5.94 14.47 10.22
CA LEU A 111 -4.97 13.41 10.00
C LEU A 111 -5.31 12.68 8.70
N PHE A 112 -4.29 12.33 7.92
CA PHE A 112 -4.40 11.38 6.83
C PHE A 112 -4.71 9.99 7.36
N SER A 113 -5.54 9.28 6.63
CA SER A 113 -6.04 7.96 6.98
C SER A 113 -5.86 7.01 5.81
N GLU A 114 -4.99 6.01 5.98
CA GLU A 114 -4.82 4.92 5.01
C GLU A 114 -6.10 4.12 4.84
N TYR A 115 -6.88 3.95 5.92
CA TYR A 115 -8.20 3.33 5.86
C TYR A 115 -9.15 4.06 4.91
N GLU A 116 -9.29 5.40 5.04
CA GLU A 116 -10.17 6.16 4.15
C GLU A 116 -9.64 6.15 2.71
N MET A 117 -8.32 6.21 2.50
CA MET A 117 -7.75 6.06 1.16
C MET A 117 -8.03 4.68 0.56
N GLY A 118 -7.92 3.61 1.34
CA GLY A 118 -8.28 2.25 0.91
C GLY A 118 -9.77 2.12 0.59
N LYS A 119 -10.63 2.76 1.38
CA LYS A 119 -12.07 2.80 1.14
C LYS A 119 -12.40 3.53 -0.16
N ASP A 120 -11.78 4.68 -0.42
CA ASP A 120 -11.92 5.43 -1.67
C ASP A 120 -11.46 4.60 -2.89
N ILE A 121 -10.38 3.83 -2.75
CA ILE A 121 -9.92 2.87 -3.77
C ILE A 121 -11.00 1.82 -4.05
N GLY A 122 -11.56 1.20 -3.00
CA GLY A 122 -12.61 0.20 -3.14
C GLY A 122 -13.87 0.77 -3.82
N ILE A 123 -14.27 2.00 -3.47
CA ILE A 123 -15.39 2.71 -4.09
C ILE A 123 -15.13 2.99 -5.58
N GLN A 124 -13.89 3.27 -5.99
CA GLN A 124 -13.55 3.48 -7.41
C GLN A 124 -13.59 2.18 -8.23
N LEU A 125 -13.25 1.04 -7.62
CA LEU A 125 -13.18 -0.26 -8.29
C LEU A 125 -14.56 -0.92 -8.44
N GLY A 126 -15.44 -0.75 -7.45
CA GLY A 126 -16.77 -1.37 -7.43
C GLY A 126 -17.62 -1.13 -8.70
N PRO A 127 -17.81 0.13 -9.16
CA PRO A 127 -18.57 0.45 -10.37
C PRO A 127 -17.99 -0.14 -11.67
N GLN A 128 -16.73 -0.57 -11.65
CA GLN A 128 -16.05 -1.17 -12.79
C GLN A 128 -16.16 -2.71 -12.80
N ASP A 129 -16.99 -3.26 -11.90
CA ASP A 129 -17.19 -4.69 -11.71
C ASP A 129 -15.86 -5.41 -11.45
N VAL A 130 -15.05 -4.83 -10.55
CA VAL A 130 -13.76 -5.39 -10.12
C VAL A 130 -13.88 -5.87 -8.68
N LEU A 131 -13.62 -7.15 -8.47
CA LEU A 131 -13.58 -7.79 -7.16
C LEU A 131 -12.12 -8.00 -6.74
N VAL A 132 -11.74 -7.40 -5.62
CA VAL A 132 -10.39 -7.56 -5.07
C VAL A 132 -10.38 -8.72 -4.08
N ARG A 133 -9.61 -9.78 -4.34
CA ARG A 133 -9.46 -10.90 -3.38
C ARG A 133 -8.31 -10.64 -2.40
N TYR A 134 -7.16 -10.25 -2.94
CA TYR A 134 -5.96 -9.98 -2.15
C TYR A 134 -5.50 -8.54 -2.31
N VAL A 135 -5.15 -7.93 -1.18
CA VAL A 135 -4.51 -6.61 -1.12
C VAL A 135 -3.13 -6.78 -0.48
N THR A 136 -2.08 -6.45 -1.22
CA THR A 136 -0.71 -6.45 -0.72
C THR A 136 -0.35 -5.06 -0.21
N GLU A 137 -0.05 -4.96 1.08
CA GLU A 137 0.33 -3.70 1.74
C GLU A 137 1.59 -3.91 2.59
N ASP A 138 2.19 -2.79 2.99
CA ASP A 138 3.14 -2.77 4.10
C ASP A 138 2.45 -3.25 5.41
N ASN A 139 3.19 -3.40 6.49
CA ASN A 139 2.82 -3.96 7.78
C ASN A 139 1.62 -3.28 8.47
N VAL A 140 1.07 -2.21 7.91
CA VAL A 140 -0.14 -1.54 8.42
C VAL A 140 -1.35 -2.01 7.61
N ALA A 141 -2.24 -2.76 8.24
CA ALA A 141 -3.40 -3.39 7.61
C ALA A 141 -4.60 -2.46 7.36
N GLN A 142 -4.44 -1.14 7.52
CA GLN A 142 -5.57 -0.22 7.53
C GLN A 142 -6.15 0.01 6.14
N GLY A 143 -5.32 0.14 5.10
CA GLY A 143 -5.79 0.32 3.73
C GLY A 143 -6.60 -0.88 3.23
N ALA A 144 -6.10 -2.10 3.47
CA ALA A 144 -6.75 -3.34 3.09
C ALA A 144 -8.11 -3.49 3.77
N LYS A 145 -8.23 -3.05 5.03
CA LYS A 145 -9.51 -3.00 5.73
C LYS A 145 -10.48 -2.00 5.09
N GLY A 146 -9.99 -0.83 4.68
CA GLY A 146 -10.79 0.15 3.95
C GLY A 146 -11.35 -0.41 2.64
N VAL A 147 -10.50 -1.13 1.88
CA VAL A 147 -10.91 -1.82 0.66
C VAL A 147 -11.94 -2.92 0.96
N ASP A 148 -11.75 -3.72 2.01
CA ASP A 148 -12.69 -4.76 2.45
C ASP A 148 -14.07 -4.18 2.76
N ASP A 149 -14.13 -3.12 3.56
CA ASP A 149 -15.38 -2.47 3.96
C ASP A 149 -16.11 -1.86 2.76
N ALA A 150 -15.38 -1.25 1.81
CA ALA A 150 -15.95 -0.74 0.56
C ALA A 150 -16.49 -1.86 -0.34
N MET A 151 -15.75 -2.97 -0.48
CA MET A 151 -16.17 -4.12 -1.28
C MET A 151 -17.38 -4.83 -0.68
N ARG A 152 -17.43 -4.97 0.65
CA ARG A 152 -18.58 -5.56 1.36
C ARG A 152 -19.85 -4.74 1.25
N ALA A 153 -19.75 -3.42 1.09
CA ALA A 153 -20.91 -2.58 0.86
C ALA A 153 -21.65 -2.95 -0.43
N LEU A 154 -20.93 -3.43 -1.45
CA LEU A 154 -21.49 -3.89 -2.73
C LEU A 154 -21.72 -5.41 -2.75
N HIS A 155 -20.82 -6.18 -2.12
CA HIS A 155 -20.83 -7.63 -2.09
C HIS A 155 -20.67 -8.14 -0.64
N PRO A 156 -21.75 -8.25 0.14
CA PRO A 156 -21.67 -8.50 1.59
C PRO A 156 -20.96 -9.80 2.00
N LEU A 157 -20.98 -10.81 1.12
CA LEU A 157 -20.32 -12.10 1.34
C LEU A 157 -18.86 -12.12 0.88
N TRP A 158 -18.40 -11.06 0.23
CA TRP A 158 -17.03 -10.97 -0.24
C TRP A 158 -16.09 -10.63 0.92
N LYS A 159 -14.88 -11.15 0.83
CA LYS A 159 -13.83 -10.91 1.82
C LYS A 159 -12.53 -10.64 1.10
N VAL A 160 -11.96 -9.48 1.42
CA VAL A 160 -10.62 -9.09 1.02
C VAL A 160 -9.64 -9.61 2.06
N GLU A 161 -8.58 -10.26 1.61
CA GLU A 161 -7.50 -10.76 2.45
C GLU A 161 -6.25 -9.92 2.26
N ARG A 162 -5.65 -9.50 3.37
CA ARG A 162 -4.39 -8.76 3.34
C ARG A 162 -3.22 -9.72 3.20
N LEU A 163 -2.34 -9.44 2.23
CA LEU A 163 -1.02 -10.03 2.10
C LEU A 163 0.04 -9.03 2.58
N ALA A 164 1.08 -9.55 3.22
CA ALA A 164 2.26 -8.75 3.55
C ALA A 164 3.21 -8.76 2.35
N ASP A 165 3.79 -7.61 2.02
CA ASP A 165 4.87 -7.54 1.04
C ASP A 165 6.08 -8.41 1.47
N ALA A 166 6.74 -9.03 0.49
CA ALA A 166 7.84 -9.97 0.69
C ALA A 166 9.05 -9.33 1.41
N VAL A 167 9.32 -8.03 1.17
CA VAL A 167 10.37 -7.29 1.87
C VAL A 167 10.07 -7.21 3.37
N HIS A 168 8.82 -6.88 3.70
CA HIS A 168 8.33 -6.75 5.07
C HIS A 168 8.17 -8.11 5.76
N LEU A 169 7.85 -9.17 5.01
CA LEU A 169 7.89 -10.55 5.50
C LEU A 169 9.31 -10.92 5.93
N GLY A 170 10.31 -10.63 5.11
CA GLY A 170 11.72 -10.90 5.44
C GLY A 170 12.21 -10.09 6.66
N GLN A 171 11.81 -8.82 6.77
CA GLN A 171 12.10 -8.01 7.96
C GLN A 171 11.39 -8.57 9.21
N SER A 172 10.13 -8.99 9.08
CA SER A 172 9.37 -9.59 10.18
C SER A 172 10.02 -10.89 10.66
N GLN A 173 10.50 -11.73 9.74
CA GLN A 173 11.26 -12.94 10.05
C GLN A 173 12.56 -12.61 10.79
N PHE A 174 13.32 -11.61 10.33
CA PHE A 174 14.52 -11.14 11.01
C PHE A 174 14.23 -10.65 12.44
N HIS A 175 13.20 -9.84 12.63
CA HIS A 175 12.80 -9.35 13.95
C HIS A 175 12.22 -10.44 14.85
N ALA A 176 11.53 -11.44 14.30
CA ALA A 176 11.07 -12.60 15.04
C ALA A 176 12.26 -13.46 15.48
N SER A 177 13.20 -13.71 14.57
CA SER A 177 14.45 -14.42 14.85
C SER A 177 15.23 -13.75 15.97
N ASN A 178 15.42 -12.42 15.92
CA ASN A 178 16.18 -11.72 16.96
C ASN A 178 15.47 -11.63 18.32
N ARG A 179 14.14 -11.83 18.37
CA ARG A 179 13.35 -11.86 19.61
C ARG A 179 13.13 -13.27 20.14
N ALA A 180 13.47 -14.30 19.37
CA ALA A 180 13.28 -15.67 19.78
C ALA A 180 14.18 -16.02 20.97
N VAL A 181 13.69 -16.92 21.82
CA VAL A 181 14.48 -17.49 22.91
C VAL A 181 15.25 -18.67 22.34
N TYR A 182 16.57 -18.58 22.36
CA TYR A 182 17.48 -19.63 21.93
C TYR A 182 18.09 -20.34 23.12
N SER A 183 18.49 -21.60 22.94
CA SER A 183 19.27 -22.30 23.95
C SER A 183 20.61 -21.60 24.18
N ASP A 184 21.14 -21.70 25.39
CA ASP A 184 22.41 -21.06 25.74
C ASP A 184 23.60 -21.63 24.96
N GLU A 185 23.48 -22.87 24.46
CA GLU A 185 24.49 -23.56 23.65
C GLU A 185 24.43 -23.20 22.16
N MET A 186 23.33 -22.60 21.67
CA MET A 186 23.17 -22.31 20.25
C MET A 186 24.16 -21.25 19.74
N PHE A 187 24.50 -20.27 20.59
CA PHE A 187 25.45 -19.21 20.27
C PHE A 187 26.56 -19.18 21.31
N HIS A 188 27.72 -19.75 20.95
CA HIS A 188 28.91 -19.75 21.80
C HIS A 188 29.57 -18.36 21.81
N SER A 189 29.10 -17.49 22.70
CA SER A 189 29.59 -16.12 22.89
C SER A 189 30.19 -15.93 24.28
N LYS A 190 31.27 -15.15 24.40
CA LYS A 190 31.85 -14.81 25.71
C LYS A 190 31.16 -13.60 26.33
N THR A 191 30.58 -12.72 25.51
CA THR A 191 29.88 -11.51 25.94
C THR A 191 28.43 -11.47 25.43
N LYS A 192 27.60 -10.60 26.02
CA LYS A 192 26.21 -10.41 25.59
C LYS A 192 26.12 -9.73 24.22
N GLU A 193 27.06 -8.84 23.95
CA GLU A 193 27.20 -8.11 22.69
C GLU A 193 27.53 -9.07 21.54
N GLU A 194 28.51 -9.96 21.73
CA GLU A 194 28.83 -11.03 20.77
C GLU A 194 27.63 -11.95 20.54
N LYS A 195 26.88 -12.32 21.60
CA LYS A 195 25.65 -13.13 21.47
C LYS A 195 24.64 -12.44 20.56
N LYS A 196 24.46 -11.13 20.72
CA LYS A 196 23.52 -10.32 19.93
C LYS A 196 23.96 -10.19 18.47
N GLU A 197 25.26 -10.03 18.22
CA GLU A 197 25.81 -10.01 16.86
C GLU A 197 25.61 -11.35 16.16
N LEU A 198 25.91 -12.47 16.83
CA LEU A 198 25.70 -13.81 16.29
C LEU A 198 24.21 -14.07 15.98
N GLN A 199 23.31 -13.64 16.86
CA GLN A 199 21.86 -13.70 16.63
C GLN A 199 21.44 -12.88 15.41
N MET A 200 21.99 -11.68 15.24
CA MET A 200 21.70 -10.83 14.06
C MET A 200 22.21 -11.47 12.76
N VAL A 201 23.42 -12.05 12.76
CA VAL A 201 23.96 -12.77 11.59
C VAL A 201 23.07 -13.96 11.25
N PHE A 202 22.68 -14.75 12.25
CA PHE A 202 21.77 -15.87 12.06
C PHE A 202 20.40 -15.44 11.52
N GLY A 203 19.81 -14.37 12.06
CA GLY A 203 18.55 -13.83 11.57
C GLY A 203 18.63 -13.36 10.11
N ASN A 204 19.75 -12.79 9.69
CA ASN A 204 19.98 -12.39 8.30
C ASN A 204 20.13 -13.61 7.36
N ASP A 205 20.84 -14.66 7.80
CA ASP A 205 20.95 -15.91 7.05
C ASP A 205 19.57 -16.59 6.89
N LEU A 206 18.80 -16.68 7.97
CA LEU A 206 17.43 -17.23 7.95
C LEU A 206 16.53 -16.46 6.97
N LYS A 207 16.50 -15.13 7.07
CA LYS A 207 15.77 -14.25 6.13
C LYS A 207 16.17 -14.51 4.68
N SER A 208 17.47 -14.61 4.40
CA SER A 208 17.99 -14.79 3.04
C SER A 208 17.59 -16.15 2.46
N ARG A 209 17.72 -17.22 3.25
CA ARG A 209 17.31 -18.58 2.85
C ARG A 209 15.81 -18.67 2.60
N CYS A 210 14.99 -18.12 3.49
CA CYS A 210 13.54 -18.08 3.32
C CYS A 210 13.14 -17.31 2.05
N SER A 211 13.79 -16.17 1.79
CA SER A 211 13.54 -15.36 0.59
C SER A 211 13.88 -16.14 -0.69
N MET A 212 15.01 -16.86 -0.71
CA MET A 212 15.42 -17.69 -1.84
C MET A 212 14.43 -18.83 -2.14
N ILE A 213 13.87 -19.46 -1.11
CA ILE A 213 12.85 -20.50 -1.26
C ILE A 213 11.58 -19.91 -1.90
N VAL A 214 11.15 -18.73 -1.45
CA VAL A 214 9.98 -18.03 -2.01
C VAL A 214 10.22 -17.66 -3.47
N ILE A 215 11.36 -17.04 -3.79
CA ILE A 215 11.72 -16.67 -5.18
C ILE A 215 11.73 -17.90 -6.08
N LYS A 216 12.38 -18.99 -5.66
CA LYS A 216 12.47 -20.23 -6.45
C LYS A 216 11.10 -20.88 -6.68
N ARG A 217 10.17 -20.75 -5.75
CA ARG A 217 8.84 -21.37 -5.81
C ARG A 217 7.84 -20.56 -6.64
N TYR A 218 7.98 -19.22 -6.67
CA TYR A 218 7.00 -18.32 -7.27
C TYR A 218 7.54 -17.54 -8.50
N SER A 219 8.81 -17.69 -8.86
CA SER A 219 9.39 -17.12 -10.09
C SER A 219 10.43 -18.05 -10.73
N PRO A 220 10.00 -19.18 -11.31
CA PRO A 220 10.92 -20.15 -11.93
C PRO A 220 11.71 -19.59 -13.12
N SER A 221 11.32 -18.45 -13.69
CA SER A 221 12.02 -17.78 -14.80
C SER A 221 13.12 -16.79 -14.37
N MET A 222 13.24 -16.42 -13.08
CA MET A 222 14.25 -15.46 -12.61
C MET A 222 15.58 -16.10 -12.18
N THR A 223 15.66 -17.43 -12.16
CA THR A 223 16.87 -18.14 -11.70
C THR A 223 18.06 -18.06 -12.67
N GLU A 224 17.88 -17.59 -13.90
CA GLU A 224 18.99 -17.46 -14.88
C GLU A 224 19.70 -16.12 -14.85
N THR A 225 19.11 -15.05 -14.29
CA THR A 225 19.66 -13.69 -14.45
C THR A 225 20.59 -13.22 -13.33
N TRP A 226 20.69 -13.95 -12.21
CA TRP A 226 21.54 -13.57 -11.07
C TRP A 226 22.84 -14.40 -10.92
N ARG A 227 23.21 -15.20 -11.92
CA ARG A 227 24.56 -15.78 -12.02
C ARG A 227 25.47 -14.86 -12.84
N LYS A 228 25.81 -13.70 -12.30
CA LYS A 228 27.03 -12.96 -12.63
C LYS A 228 27.56 -12.27 -11.39
#